data_AF-A0A919PRA7-F1
#
_entry.id   AF-A0A919PRA7-F1
#
_cell.length_a   1.000
_cell.length_b   1.000
_cell.length_c   1.000
_cell.angle_alpha   90.00
_cell.angle_beta   90.00
_cell.angle_gamma   90.00
#
_symmetry.space_group_name_H-M   'P 1'
#
loop_
_entity.id
_entity.type
_entity.pdbx_description
1 polymer ?
#
loop_
_entity_poly.entity_id
_entity_poly.type
_entity_poly.pdbx_seq_one_letter_code
_entity_poly.pdbx_strand_id
1 'polypeptide(L)'
;MRDNDSFGTSAPLNRRRRKFDDDDPTFVKRFSPSTDPVWDEVEEETGWSSWSAPGVQHGPAPIPDWVITEHAAKDTDRGVLKTGKEADVHLVERGIPDTDRRVLLAAKRYRSSEHRLFHRDSGYLEGRRVRESRVTRAMAGRTAFGREAIAGQWAQAEFGALAQLWELGVSVPYPVQLLGTEVMLEFIGDADGTAAPRLAQTRPDQDLLADLWWQLVDGLRVLARAGVAHGDLSPYNTLVHGGRLVIIDLPQIVDVVINPKGPDFLARDVANMAKWFTGKGFTVDPEPLIVELLHDAGMRV
;
A
#
# COMPACT_ATOMS: atom_id res chain seq x y z
N MET A 1 -30.58 46.84 44.09
CA MET A 1 -31.82 46.07 43.87
C MET A 1 -32.32 46.48 42.50
N ARG A 2 -32.07 45.79 41.39
CA ARG A 2 -31.81 44.37 41.13
C ARG A 2 -30.87 44.22 39.93
N ASP A 3 -30.29 43.03 39.87
CA ASP A 3 -29.39 42.45 38.89
C ASP A 3 -29.99 42.33 37.47
N ASN A 4 -29.12 42.29 36.46
CA ASN A 4 -29.19 41.29 35.40
C ASN A 4 -27.89 41.27 34.56
N ASP A 5 -26.91 40.52 35.06
CA ASP A 5 -25.89 39.85 34.25
C ASP A 5 -26.44 38.48 33.83
N SER A 6 -26.37 38.14 32.54
CA SER A 6 -26.44 36.75 32.07
C SER A 6 -25.97 36.63 30.62
N PHE A 7 -24.66 36.65 30.41
CA PHE A 7 -24.05 36.04 29.23
C PHE A 7 -23.77 34.58 29.54
N GLY A 8 -24.53 33.69 28.89
CA GLY A 8 -24.39 32.24 29.01
C GLY A 8 -23.02 31.77 28.50
N THR A 9 -22.31 31.07 29.37
CA THR A 9 -21.11 30.29 29.09
C THR A 9 -21.48 29.08 28.23
N SER A 10 -21.01 29.06 26.98
CA SER A 10 -21.07 27.88 26.12
C SER A 10 -19.87 26.98 26.41
N ALA A 11 -20.15 25.78 26.92
CA ALA A 11 -19.16 24.73 27.15
C ALA A 11 -18.53 24.25 25.82
N PRO A 12 -17.23 23.94 25.77
CA PRO A 12 -16.61 23.44 24.55
C PRO A 12 -17.11 22.02 24.23
N LEU A 13 -17.68 21.88 23.03
CA LEU A 13 -18.09 20.62 22.43
C LEU A 13 -16.88 19.67 22.34
N ASN A 14 -16.93 18.61 23.12
CA ASN A 14 -15.98 17.51 23.11
C ASN A 14 -15.99 16.81 21.73
N ARG A 15 -15.08 17.22 20.83
CA ARG A 15 -14.87 16.56 19.53
C ARG A 15 -14.31 15.17 19.77
N ARG A 16 -15.22 14.18 19.85
CA ARG A 16 -14.88 12.75 19.74
C ARG A 16 -14.01 12.55 18.49
N ARG A 17 -12.74 12.18 18.69
CA ARG A 17 -11.86 11.63 17.65
C ARG A 17 -12.61 10.50 16.96
N ARG A 18 -12.83 10.62 15.65
CA ARG A 18 -13.42 9.56 14.82
C ARG A 18 -12.42 8.42 14.74
N LYS A 19 -12.79 7.28 15.32
CA LYS A 19 -12.13 5.99 15.21
C LYS A 19 -12.18 5.55 13.74
N PHE A 20 -11.06 5.12 13.20
CA PHE A 20 -10.88 4.73 11.80
C PHE A 20 -11.35 3.28 11.65
N ASP A 21 -12.25 3.01 10.71
CA ASP A 21 -12.84 1.67 10.47
C ASP A 21 -11.89 0.71 9.72
N ASP A 22 -10.60 0.71 10.07
CA ASP A 22 -9.62 -0.26 9.55
C ASP A 22 -9.04 -1.13 10.70
N ASP A 23 -9.70 -1.08 11.86
CA ASP A 23 -9.52 -2.00 13.00
C ASP A 23 -10.13 -3.37 12.64
N ASP A 24 -9.50 -4.12 11.74
CA ASP A 24 -9.79 -5.55 11.60
C ASP A 24 -8.77 -6.36 12.45
N PRO A 25 -9.17 -6.89 13.63
CA PRO A 25 -8.31 -7.74 14.45
C PRO A 25 -8.10 -9.15 13.88
N THR A 26 -8.64 -9.48 12.69
CA THR A 26 -8.65 -10.86 12.16
C THR A 26 -7.56 -11.18 11.12
N PHE A 27 -6.57 -10.29 10.92
CA PHE A 27 -5.48 -10.48 9.95
C PHE A 27 -4.65 -11.76 10.16
N VAL A 28 -4.68 -12.38 11.34
CA VAL A 28 -4.04 -13.67 11.59
C VAL A 28 -5.07 -14.80 11.54
N LYS A 29 -5.41 -15.27 10.35
CA LYS A 29 -6.02 -16.61 10.20
C LYS A 29 -4.95 -17.58 9.75
N ARG A 30 -4.60 -18.52 10.63
CA ARG A 30 -3.92 -19.76 10.25
C ARG A 30 -4.80 -20.48 9.23
N PHE A 31 -4.21 -20.88 8.11
CA PHE A 31 -4.83 -21.85 7.22
C PHE A 31 -5.07 -23.14 8.01
N SER A 32 -6.33 -23.54 8.15
CA SER A 32 -6.71 -24.89 8.60
C SER A 32 -7.22 -25.62 7.36
N PRO A 33 -6.64 -26.78 6.99
CA PRO A 33 -7.21 -27.58 5.92
C PRO A 33 -8.45 -28.28 6.51
N SER A 34 -9.64 -27.77 6.22
CA SER A 34 -10.88 -28.47 6.57
C SER A 34 -11.88 -28.47 5.41
N THR A 35 -12.00 -29.67 4.83
CA THR A 35 -13.12 -30.28 4.09
C THR A 35 -13.66 -29.55 2.86
N ASP A 36 -13.55 -30.27 1.73
CA ASP A 36 -13.90 -29.89 0.37
C ASP A 36 -15.25 -29.16 0.22
N PRO A 37 -15.26 -27.96 -0.37
CA PRO A 37 -16.44 -27.41 -0.98
C PRO A 37 -16.56 -27.97 -2.41
N VAL A 38 -17.75 -28.48 -2.75
CA VAL A 38 -18.15 -28.74 -4.14
C VAL A 38 -18.34 -27.37 -4.80
N TRP A 39 -17.56 -27.10 -5.86
CA TRP A 39 -17.67 -25.88 -6.64
C TRP A 39 -18.36 -26.20 -7.97
N ASP A 40 -19.37 -25.41 -8.33
CA ASP A 40 -19.95 -25.42 -9.67
C ASP A 40 -18.86 -24.99 -10.67
N GLU A 41 -18.65 -25.82 -11.71
CA GLU A 41 -17.68 -25.60 -12.78
C GLU A 41 -17.97 -24.28 -13.51
N VAL A 42 -17.21 -23.24 -13.16
CA VAL A 42 -17.03 -22.05 -14.00
C VAL A 42 -15.89 -22.39 -14.97
N GLU A 43 -16.16 -22.33 -16.27
CA GLU A 43 -15.19 -22.62 -17.34
C GLU A 43 -13.83 -21.95 -17.05
N GLU A 44 -12.80 -22.79 -16.89
CA GLU A 44 -11.44 -22.38 -16.53
C GLU A 44 -10.88 -21.39 -17.56
N GLU A 45 -10.50 -20.18 -17.12
CA GLU A 45 -9.53 -19.33 -17.82
C GLU A 45 -8.14 -20.00 -17.76
N THR A 46 -8.00 -21.12 -18.47
CA THR A 46 -6.78 -21.88 -18.83
C THR A 46 -5.82 -22.36 -17.73
N GLY A 47 -5.91 -21.87 -16.49
CA GLY A 47 -5.03 -22.23 -15.38
C GLY A 47 -3.53 -21.90 -15.60
N TRP A 48 -3.16 -21.37 -16.76
CA TRP A 48 -1.79 -20.96 -17.08
C TRP A 48 -1.48 -19.61 -16.47
N SER A 49 -0.19 -19.39 -16.25
CA SER A 49 0.29 -18.14 -15.72
C SER A 49 -0.01 -16.98 -16.65
N SER A 50 -0.48 -15.88 -16.06
CA SER A 50 -0.70 -14.61 -16.76
C SER A 50 0.59 -13.93 -17.22
N TRP A 51 1.76 -14.48 -16.90
CA TRP A 51 3.07 -13.91 -17.23
C TRP A 51 3.25 -13.63 -18.74
N SER A 52 2.63 -14.41 -19.62
CA SER A 52 2.76 -14.20 -21.07
C SER A 52 1.47 -13.72 -21.73
N ALA A 53 0.52 -13.26 -20.92
CA ALA A 53 -0.74 -12.74 -21.42
C ALA A 53 -0.52 -11.46 -22.24
N PRO A 54 -1.27 -11.24 -23.35
CA PRO A 54 -1.21 -10.00 -24.09
C PRO A 54 -1.50 -8.78 -23.21
N GLY A 55 -0.64 -7.76 -23.29
CA GLY A 55 -0.83 -6.50 -22.54
C GLY A 55 -0.30 -6.54 -21.09
N VAL A 56 0.32 -7.63 -20.65
CA VAL A 56 1.03 -7.68 -19.37
C VAL A 56 2.23 -6.73 -19.38
N GLN A 57 2.42 -6.01 -18.29
CA GLN A 57 3.65 -5.24 -18.02
C GLN A 57 4.43 -5.96 -16.93
N HIS A 58 5.75 -6.06 -17.09
CA HIS A 58 6.63 -6.71 -16.14
C HIS A 58 7.34 -5.72 -15.23
N GLY A 59 7.68 -6.17 -14.04
CA GLY A 59 8.48 -5.41 -13.09
C GLY A 59 9.84 -4.98 -13.65
N PRO A 60 10.53 -4.09 -12.95
CA PRO A 60 11.83 -3.59 -13.39
C PRO A 60 12.88 -4.71 -13.45
N ALA A 61 13.89 -4.50 -14.30
CA ALA A 61 15.04 -5.40 -14.42
C ALA A 61 16.15 -5.04 -13.41
N PRO A 62 16.96 -6.01 -12.94
CA PRO A 62 16.84 -7.44 -13.22
C PRO A 62 15.63 -8.06 -12.50
N ILE A 63 14.93 -8.94 -13.21
CA ILE A 63 13.84 -9.72 -12.62
C ILE A 63 14.47 -10.66 -11.57
N PRO A 64 13.98 -10.68 -10.32
CA PRO A 64 14.51 -11.57 -9.30
C PRO A 64 14.39 -13.05 -9.67
N ASP A 65 15.41 -13.85 -9.35
CA ASP A 65 15.49 -15.27 -9.71
C ASP A 65 14.34 -16.14 -9.14
N TRP A 66 13.67 -15.66 -8.10
CA TRP A 66 12.51 -16.33 -7.51
C TRP A 66 11.23 -16.17 -8.35
N VAL A 67 11.19 -15.22 -9.28
CA VAL A 67 10.04 -15.02 -10.17
C VAL A 67 10.06 -16.12 -11.24
N ILE A 68 8.99 -16.92 -11.27
CA ILE A 68 8.78 -17.92 -12.32
C ILE A 68 8.22 -17.20 -13.56
N THR A 69 8.95 -17.29 -14.67
CA THR A 69 8.68 -16.59 -15.94
C THR A 69 8.38 -17.56 -17.10
N GLU A 70 8.39 -18.86 -16.84
CA GLU A 70 8.20 -19.90 -17.84
C GLU A 70 6.76 -19.94 -18.35
N HIS A 71 6.58 -20.07 -19.67
CA HIS A 71 5.25 -20.18 -20.30
C HIS A 71 4.41 -21.36 -19.80
N ALA A 72 5.07 -22.41 -19.30
CA ALA A 72 4.41 -23.57 -18.72
C ALA A 72 3.96 -23.37 -17.26
N ALA A 73 4.23 -22.22 -16.65
CA ALA A 73 3.80 -21.98 -15.27
C ALA A 73 2.27 -21.86 -15.19
N LYS A 74 1.72 -22.18 -14.01
CA LYS A 74 0.30 -22.08 -13.68
C LYS A 74 0.11 -21.19 -12.47
N ASP A 75 -0.88 -20.30 -12.53
CA ASP A 75 -1.28 -19.45 -11.41
C ASP A 75 -2.49 -20.10 -10.71
N THR A 76 -2.38 -20.36 -9.41
CA THR A 76 -3.45 -20.94 -8.58
C THR A 76 -3.83 -19.96 -7.47
N ASP A 77 -5.07 -19.50 -7.44
CA ASP A 77 -5.59 -18.65 -6.36
C ASP A 77 -5.71 -19.48 -5.07
N ARG A 78 -5.01 -19.06 -4.01
CA ARG A 78 -5.01 -19.70 -2.70
C ARG A 78 -5.96 -19.01 -1.71
N GLY A 79 -6.68 -17.98 -2.16
CA GLY A 79 -7.70 -17.28 -1.39
C GLY A 79 -7.31 -15.85 -0.98
N VAL A 80 -8.22 -15.20 -0.28
CA VAL A 80 -8.12 -13.77 0.06
C VAL A 80 -7.23 -13.55 1.29
N LEU A 81 -6.22 -12.70 1.17
CA LEU A 81 -5.39 -12.19 2.27
C LEU A 81 -6.03 -10.98 2.96
N LYS A 82 -6.59 -10.06 2.17
CA LYS A 82 -7.24 -8.84 2.67
C LYS A 82 -8.36 -8.43 1.72
N THR A 83 -9.55 -8.17 2.25
CA THR A 83 -10.60 -7.46 1.52
C THR A 83 -10.53 -5.97 1.82
N GLY A 84 -10.68 -5.13 0.80
CA GLY A 84 -10.70 -3.69 0.94
C GLY A 84 -11.84 -3.05 0.17
N LYS A 85 -12.17 -1.80 0.51
CA LYS A 85 -13.20 -1.00 -0.20
C LYS A 85 -12.82 -0.76 -1.67
N GLU A 86 -11.52 -0.72 -1.97
CA GLU A 86 -10.99 -0.31 -3.27
C GLU A 86 -10.28 -1.44 -4.02
N ALA A 87 -9.72 -2.41 -3.29
CA ALA A 87 -9.04 -3.56 -3.84
C ALA A 87 -9.10 -4.72 -2.85
N ASP A 88 -9.05 -5.94 -3.37
CA ASP A 88 -8.74 -7.12 -2.56
C ASP A 88 -7.31 -7.56 -2.85
N VAL A 89 -6.70 -8.22 -1.88
CA VAL A 89 -5.39 -8.86 -2.02
C VAL A 89 -5.60 -10.35 -1.86
N HIS A 90 -5.22 -11.11 -2.88
CA HIS A 90 -5.26 -12.58 -2.91
C HIS A 90 -3.86 -13.16 -2.79
N LEU A 91 -3.74 -14.32 -2.16
CA LEU A 91 -2.55 -15.15 -2.23
C LEU A 91 -2.63 -15.98 -3.51
N VAL A 92 -1.61 -15.90 -4.36
CA VAL A 92 -1.52 -16.67 -5.60
C VAL A 92 -0.26 -17.51 -5.53
N GLU A 93 -0.36 -18.78 -5.88
CA GLU A 93 0.81 -19.62 -6.11
C GLU A 93 1.07 -19.71 -7.60
N ARG A 94 2.28 -19.38 -8.03
CA ARG A 94 2.76 -19.66 -9.39
C ARG A 94 3.68 -20.87 -9.32
N GLY A 95 3.37 -21.92 -10.08
CA GLY A 95 4.17 -23.15 -10.09
C GLY A 95 4.39 -23.70 -11.49
N ILE A 96 5.49 -24.43 -11.69
CA ILE A 96 5.73 -25.18 -12.92
C ILE A 96 5.18 -26.61 -12.72
N PRO A 97 4.23 -27.07 -13.55
CA PRO A 97 3.70 -28.43 -13.49
C PRO A 97 4.81 -29.48 -13.51
N ASP A 98 4.59 -30.57 -12.78
CA ASP A 98 5.52 -31.71 -12.69
C ASP A 98 6.91 -31.37 -12.10
N THR A 99 7.02 -30.26 -11.35
CA THR A 99 8.22 -29.88 -10.61
C THR A 99 7.88 -29.34 -9.22
N ASP A 100 8.89 -29.23 -8.36
CA ASP A 100 8.74 -28.57 -7.05
C ASP A 100 8.91 -27.04 -7.11
N ARG A 101 9.13 -26.46 -8.30
CA ARG A 101 9.35 -25.02 -8.47
C ARG A 101 8.01 -24.28 -8.36
N ARG A 102 7.85 -23.54 -7.26
CA ARG A 102 6.71 -22.68 -7.00
C ARG A 102 7.11 -21.42 -6.24
N VAL A 103 6.31 -20.38 -6.37
CA VAL A 103 6.44 -19.12 -5.63
C VAL A 103 5.08 -18.59 -5.22
N LEU A 104 5.01 -18.01 -4.03
CA LEU A 104 3.83 -17.29 -3.55
C LEU A 104 3.92 -15.82 -3.94
N LEU A 105 2.80 -15.28 -4.39
CA LEU A 105 2.62 -13.93 -4.89
C LEU A 105 1.39 -13.30 -4.23
N ALA A 106 1.37 -11.98 -4.17
CA ALA A 106 0.20 -11.23 -3.72
C ALA A 106 -0.46 -10.53 -4.92
N ALA A 107 -1.68 -10.94 -5.28
CA ALA A 107 -2.45 -10.32 -6.34
C ALA A 107 -3.38 -9.25 -5.77
N LYS A 108 -3.04 -7.98 -5.98
CA LYS A 108 -3.89 -6.83 -5.62
C LYS A 108 -4.82 -6.50 -6.78
N ARG A 109 -6.10 -6.83 -6.63
CA ARG A 109 -7.15 -6.67 -7.64
C ARG A 109 -8.00 -5.43 -7.35
N TYR A 110 -7.88 -4.40 -8.18
CA TYR A 110 -8.64 -3.16 -8.00
C TYR A 110 -10.10 -3.33 -8.43
N ARG A 111 -11.02 -2.94 -7.55
CA ARG A 111 -12.47 -2.96 -7.80
C ARG A 111 -12.91 -1.72 -8.59
N SER A 112 -13.75 -1.91 -9.59
CA SER A 112 -14.44 -0.85 -10.34
C SER A 112 -15.63 -0.30 -9.54
N SER A 113 -15.42 0.22 -8.33
CA SER A 113 -16.53 0.61 -7.42
C SER A 113 -17.04 2.04 -7.63
N GLU A 114 -18.36 2.22 -7.50
CA GLU A 114 -19.12 3.48 -7.67
C GLU A 114 -18.79 4.55 -6.61
N HIS A 115 -18.11 4.18 -5.53
CA HIS A 115 -18.02 4.97 -4.29
C HIS A 115 -16.74 5.79 -4.14
N ARG A 116 -15.81 5.77 -5.10
CA ARG A 116 -14.55 6.53 -5.01
C ARG A 116 -14.69 8.03 -5.26
N LEU A 117 -15.80 8.50 -5.84
CA LEU A 117 -15.95 9.92 -6.21
C LEU A 117 -16.19 10.87 -5.02
N PHE A 118 -16.38 10.38 -3.79
CA PHE A 118 -16.90 11.22 -2.70
C PHE A 118 -16.09 11.26 -1.40
N HIS A 119 -15.08 10.40 -1.22
CA HIS A 119 -14.34 10.38 0.05
C HIS A 119 -12.83 10.28 -0.15
N ARG A 120 -12.20 11.43 -0.50
CA ARG A 120 -10.87 11.92 -0.01
C ARG A 120 -10.26 13.10 -0.81
N ASP A 121 -11.05 13.86 -1.58
CA ASP A 121 -10.54 14.73 -2.65
C ASP A 121 -10.02 16.15 -2.34
N SER A 122 -10.03 16.68 -1.12
CA SER A 122 -9.75 18.13 -0.98
C SER A 122 -8.27 18.53 -0.89
N GLY A 123 -7.31 17.60 -0.82
CA GLY A 123 -5.88 17.95 -0.78
C GLY A 123 -4.94 17.07 -1.62
N TYR A 124 -5.45 15.94 -2.12
CA TYR A 124 -4.66 14.93 -2.79
C TYR A 124 -4.51 15.19 -4.30
N LEU A 125 -5.51 15.84 -4.92
CA LEU A 125 -5.61 15.98 -6.38
C LEU A 125 -5.12 17.31 -6.95
N GLU A 126 -4.75 18.30 -6.13
CA GLU A 126 -4.48 19.65 -6.66
C GLU A 126 -3.30 19.70 -7.64
N GLY A 127 -2.31 18.81 -7.51
CA GLY A 127 -1.21 18.65 -8.47
C GLY A 127 -1.53 17.77 -9.69
N ARG A 128 -2.56 16.90 -9.64
CA ARG A 128 -2.94 15.98 -10.74
C ARG A 128 -4.01 16.54 -11.69
N ARG A 129 -4.65 17.67 -11.34
CA ARG A 129 -5.80 18.29 -12.04
C ARG A 129 -5.66 18.48 -13.55
N VAL A 130 -4.45 18.69 -14.08
CA VAL A 130 -4.27 18.97 -15.53
C VAL A 130 -4.50 17.71 -16.39
N ARG A 131 -3.99 16.55 -15.96
CA ARG A 131 -4.21 15.25 -16.63
C ARG A 131 -5.65 14.75 -16.46
N GLU A 132 -6.26 15.03 -15.32
CA GLU A 132 -7.64 14.65 -15.00
C GLU A 132 -8.69 15.36 -15.84
N SER A 133 -8.46 16.58 -16.33
CA SER A 133 -9.48 17.34 -17.08
C SER A 133 -9.97 16.67 -18.38
N ARG A 134 -9.13 15.82 -19.00
CA ARG A 134 -9.48 15.03 -20.19
C ARG A 134 -10.24 13.76 -19.82
N VAL A 135 -9.82 13.10 -18.74
CA VAL A 135 -10.44 11.88 -18.20
C VAL A 135 -11.82 12.19 -17.61
N THR A 136 -11.95 13.27 -16.85
CA THR A 136 -13.20 13.78 -16.26
C THR A 136 -14.28 14.07 -17.32
N ARG A 137 -13.88 14.42 -18.54
CA ARG A 137 -14.81 14.65 -19.66
C ARG A 137 -15.35 13.34 -20.24
N ALA A 138 -14.58 12.26 -20.20
CA ALA A 138 -15.05 10.90 -20.50
C ALA A 138 -15.87 10.30 -19.33
N MET A 139 -15.67 10.77 -18.09
CA MET A 139 -16.40 10.34 -16.88
C MET A 139 -17.87 10.75 -16.83
N ALA A 140 -18.31 11.72 -17.63
CA ALA A 140 -19.70 12.18 -17.63
C ALA A 140 -20.70 11.05 -17.97
N GLY A 141 -20.26 9.96 -18.60
CA GLY A 141 -21.10 8.82 -18.98
C GLY A 141 -21.28 7.69 -17.96
N ARG A 142 -20.50 7.64 -16.85
CA ARG A 142 -20.59 6.61 -15.77
C ARG A 142 -20.72 5.14 -16.22
N THR A 143 -20.23 4.77 -17.41
CA THR A 143 -20.34 3.41 -17.95
C THR A 143 -19.42 2.43 -17.20
N ALA A 144 -19.73 1.13 -17.24
CA ALA A 144 -18.87 0.08 -16.66
C ALA A 144 -17.43 0.19 -17.18
N PHE A 145 -17.27 0.44 -18.48
CA PHE A 145 -15.97 0.68 -19.14
C PHE A 145 -15.18 1.85 -18.53
N GLY A 146 -15.85 2.98 -18.21
CA GLY A 146 -15.18 4.13 -17.58
C GLY A 146 -14.65 3.82 -16.18
N ARG A 147 -15.34 2.95 -15.42
CA ARG A 147 -14.94 2.55 -14.06
C ARG A 147 -13.75 1.60 -14.09
N GLU A 148 -13.76 0.66 -15.03
CA GLU A 148 -12.66 -0.25 -15.29
C GLU A 148 -11.40 0.52 -15.71
N ALA A 149 -11.55 1.51 -16.59
CA ALA A 149 -10.46 2.39 -16.99
C ALA A 149 -9.85 3.18 -15.80
N ILE A 150 -10.68 3.63 -14.84
CA ILE A 150 -10.17 4.25 -13.60
C ILE A 150 -9.38 3.24 -12.79
N ALA A 151 -9.95 2.07 -12.52
CA ALA A 151 -9.28 1.03 -11.75
C ALA A 151 -7.93 0.66 -12.38
N GLY A 152 -7.85 0.58 -13.71
CA GLY A 152 -6.59 0.35 -14.44
C GLY A 152 -5.59 1.50 -14.28
N GLN A 153 -6.03 2.75 -14.24
CA GLN A 153 -5.14 3.89 -13.95
C GLN A 153 -4.55 3.85 -12.54
N TRP A 154 -5.34 3.42 -11.54
CA TRP A 154 -4.82 3.23 -10.17
C TRP A 154 -3.80 2.09 -10.10
N ALA A 155 -4.11 0.96 -10.74
CA ALA A 155 -3.18 -0.18 -10.83
C ALA A 155 -1.87 0.22 -11.52
N GLN A 156 -1.95 0.96 -12.64
CA GLN A 156 -0.80 1.48 -13.36
C GLN A 156 0.04 2.46 -12.51
N ALA A 157 -0.61 3.36 -11.77
CA ALA A 157 0.08 4.32 -10.92
C ALA A 157 0.81 3.63 -9.76
N GLU A 158 0.17 2.67 -9.09
CA GLU A 158 0.80 1.89 -8.02
C GLU A 158 1.96 1.03 -8.56
N PHE A 159 1.76 0.34 -9.69
CA PHE A 159 2.81 -0.46 -10.31
C PHE A 159 4.04 0.38 -10.68
N GLY A 160 3.82 1.55 -11.29
CA GLY A 160 4.92 2.47 -11.64
C GLY A 160 5.65 3.02 -10.42
N ALA A 161 4.90 3.38 -9.36
CA ALA A 161 5.45 3.82 -8.09
C ALA A 161 6.32 2.74 -7.42
N LEU A 162 5.81 1.50 -7.32
CA LEU A 162 6.54 0.37 -6.78
C LEU A 162 7.80 0.07 -7.59
N ALA A 163 7.70 0.09 -8.92
CA ALA A 163 8.85 -0.19 -9.79
C ALA A 163 9.96 0.83 -9.55
N GLN A 164 9.63 2.12 -9.57
CA GLN A 164 10.58 3.19 -9.33
C GLN A 164 11.22 3.10 -7.93
N LEU A 165 10.41 2.89 -6.88
CA LEU A 165 10.94 2.83 -5.51
C LEU A 165 11.80 1.58 -5.30
N TRP A 166 11.44 0.45 -5.90
CA TRP A 166 12.24 -0.77 -5.86
C TRP A 166 13.59 -0.58 -6.57
N GLU A 167 13.61 0.04 -7.75
CA GLU A 167 14.84 0.37 -8.48
C GLU A 167 15.76 1.32 -7.69
N LEU A 168 15.18 2.21 -6.88
CA LEU A 168 15.91 3.10 -5.98
C LEU A 168 16.38 2.41 -4.69
N GLY A 169 16.08 1.12 -4.51
CA GLY A 169 16.50 0.32 -3.36
C GLY A 169 15.64 0.48 -2.11
N VAL A 170 14.43 1.07 -2.22
CA VAL A 170 13.49 1.10 -1.10
C VAL A 170 12.99 -0.32 -0.84
N SER A 171 12.91 -0.71 0.43
CA SER A 171 12.30 -1.97 0.85
C SER A 171 10.77 -1.91 0.65
N VAL A 172 10.34 -2.24 -0.56
CA VAL A 172 8.94 -2.40 -1.00
C VAL A 172 8.77 -3.77 -1.67
N PRO A 173 7.56 -4.34 -1.76
CA PRO A 173 7.34 -5.56 -2.52
C PRO A 173 7.75 -5.37 -3.99
N TYR A 174 8.50 -6.31 -4.55
CA TYR A 174 8.79 -6.28 -5.99
C TYR A 174 7.49 -6.36 -6.81
N PRO A 175 7.23 -5.44 -7.75
CA PRO A 175 6.04 -5.47 -8.58
C PRO A 175 6.24 -6.44 -9.75
N VAL A 176 5.84 -7.70 -9.58
CA VAL A 176 6.07 -8.79 -10.54
C VAL A 176 5.47 -8.49 -11.92
N GLN A 177 4.18 -8.12 -11.95
CA GLN A 177 3.50 -7.77 -13.19
C GLN A 177 2.22 -6.96 -12.95
N LEU A 178 1.77 -6.28 -14.00
CA LEU A 178 0.49 -5.60 -14.09
C LEU A 178 -0.29 -6.12 -15.29
N LEU A 179 -1.53 -6.54 -15.08
CA LEU A 179 -2.46 -6.92 -16.14
C LEU A 179 -3.84 -6.34 -15.86
N GLY A 180 -4.31 -5.44 -16.73
CA GLY A 180 -5.59 -4.75 -16.55
C GLY A 180 -5.65 -3.95 -15.24
N THR A 181 -6.41 -4.44 -14.27
CA THR A 181 -6.59 -3.84 -12.94
C THR A 181 -5.93 -4.64 -11.81
N GLU A 182 -5.19 -5.70 -12.14
CA GLU A 182 -4.49 -6.54 -11.18
C GLU A 182 -3.00 -6.22 -11.16
N VAL A 183 -2.49 -5.95 -9.95
CA VAL A 183 -1.06 -5.79 -9.67
C VAL A 183 -0.57 -7.02 -8.92
N MET A 184 0.28 -7.82 -9.54
CA MET A 184 0.94 -8.98 -8.92
C MET A 184 2.24 -8.53 -8.25
N LEU A 185 2.41 -8.86 -6.98
CA LEU A 185 3.50 -8.40 -6.13
C LEU A 185 4.24 -9.58 -5.48
N GLU A 186 5.48 -9.34 -5.05
CA GLU A 186 6.17 -10.17 -4.06
C GLU A 186 5.27 -10.41 -2.85
N PHE A 187 5.07 -11.69 -2.51
CA PHE A 187 4.42 -12.02 -1.25
C PHE A 187 5.44 -11.88 -0.11
N ILE A 188 5.15 -10.99 0.83
CA ILE A 188 5.96 -10.81 2.04
C ILE A 188 5.38 -11.70 3.13
N GLY A 189 6.00 -12.86 3.34
CA GLY A 189 5.54 -13.87 4.29
C GLY A 189 6.32 -15.16 4.19
N ASP A 190 5.88 -16.16 4.94
CA ASP A 190 6.51 -17.47 5.00
C ASP A 190 6.05 -18.37 3.84
N ALA A 191 6.87 -19.38 3.53
CA ALA A 191 6.61 -20.30 2.42
C ALA A 191 5.35 -21.16 2.59
N ASP A 192 4.74 -21.18 3.78
CA ASP A 192 3.48 -21.86 4.07
C ASP A 192 2.24 -20.99 3.77
N GLY A 193 2.43 -19.76 3.27
CA GLY A 193 1.35 -18.81 2.99
C GLY A 193 0.98 -17.90 4.16
N THR A 194 1.70 -17.98 5.28
CA THR A 194 1.50 -17.05 6.40
C THR A 194 2.06 -15.67 6.04
N ALA A 195 1.17 -14.67 5.92
CA ALA A 195 1.58 -13.30 5.63
C ALA A 195 2.39 -12.71 6.79
N ALA A 196 3.40 -11.90 6.46
CA ALA A 196 4.18 -11.19 7.45
C ALA A 196 3.29 -10.26 8.30
N PRO A 197 3.53 -10.15 9.62
CA PRO A 197 2.76 -9.26 10.47
C PRO A 197 3.03 -7.79 10.10
N ARG A 198 2.00 -6.95 10.31
CA ARG A 198 2.19 -5.49 10.28
C ARG A 198 3.06 -5.06 11.45
N LEU A 199 3.87 -4.01 11.29
CA LEU A 199 4.68 -3.46 12.38
C LEU A 199 3.84 -3.21 13.65
N ALA A 200 2.62 -2.69 13.49
CA ALA A 200 1.65 -2.48 14.57
C ALA A 200 1.38 -3.74 15.43
N GLN A 201 1.41 -4.92 14.82
CA GLN A 201 1.13 -6.22 15.45
C GLN A 201 2.37 -6.84 16.09
N THR A 202 3.56 -6.30 15.81
CA THR A 202 4.82 -6.82 16.34
C THR A 202 5.13 -6.31 17.75
N ARG A 203 6.04 -7.04 18.41
CA ARG A 203 6.62 -6.70 19.71
C ARG A 203 8.14 -6.98 19.65
N PRO A 204 8.89 -6.20 18.84
CA PRO A 204 10.34 -6.37 18.75
C PRO A 204 11.00 -6.08 20.11
N ASP A 205 12.13 -6.72 20.36
CA ASP A 205 13.04 -6.31 21.44
C ASP A 205 13.73 -4.98 21.07
N GLN A 206 14.56 -4.45 21.98
CA GLN A 206 15.17 -3.13 21.78
C GLN A 206 16.14 -3.09 20.59
N ASP A 207 16.88 -4.17 20.37
CA ASP A 207 17.87 -4.24 19.29
C ASP A 207 17.17 -4.27 17.94
N LEU A 208 16.18 -5.17 17.77
CA LEU A 208 15.37 -5.22 16.55
C LEU A 208 14.57 -3.93 16.34
N LEU A 209 14.06 -3.31 17.41
CA LEU A 209 13.33 -2.04 17.31
C LEU A 209 14.24 -0.92 16.78
N ALA A 210 15.49 -0.84 17.25
CA ALA A 210 16.46 0.12 16.75
C ALA A 210 16.83 -0.16 15.27
N ASP A 211 17.04 -1.42 14.91
CA ASP A 211 17.35 -1.82 13.52
C ASP A 211 16.21 -1.47 12.56
N LEU A 212 14.95 -1.74 12.94
CA LEU A 212 13.78 -1.40 12.14
C LEU A 212 13.60 0.11 11.99
N TRP A 213 13.96 0.91 12.99
CA TRP A 213 13.94 2.37 12.89
C TRP A 213 14.91 2.86 11.83
N TRP A 214 16.15 2.37 11.83
CA TRP A 214 17.15 2.81 10.85
C TRP A 214 16.83 2.35 9.43
N GLN A 215 16.29 1.14 9.26
CA GLN A 215 15.75 0.70 7.97
C GLN A 215 14.65 1.62 7.45
N LEU A 216 13.75 2.07 8.33
CA LEU A 216 12.71 3.03 7.99
C LEU A 216 13.30 4.39 7.58
N VAL A 217 14.27 4.91 8.34
CA VAL A 217 14.94 6.19 8.04
C VAL A 217 15.62 6.14 6.67
N ASP A 218 16.31 5.05 6.36
CA ASP A 218 16.96 4.88 5.05
C ASP A 218 15.93 4.82 3.92
N GLY A 219 14.80 4.14 4.11
CA GLY A 219 13.69 4.17 3.17
C GLY A 219 13.13 5.58 2.97
N LEU A 220 12.84 6.30 4.05
CA LEU A 220 12.31 7.67 4.03
C LEU A 220 13.24 8.65 3.31
N ARG A 221 14.56 8.51 3.52
CA ARG A 221 15.59 9.27 2.82
C ARG A 221 15.55 9.07 1.31
N VAL A 222 15.38 7.83 0.87
CA VAL A 222 15.27 7.52 -0.56
C VAL A 222 13.97 8.09 -1.13
N LEU A 223 12.84 7.96 -0.42
CA LEU A 223 11.57 8.58 -0.81
C LEU A 223 11.72 10.11 -0.97
N ALA A 224 12.30 10.77 0.03
CA ALA A 224 12.51 12.21 0.03
C ALA A 224 13.38 12.66 -1.15
N ARG A 225 14.51 11.99 -1.41
CA ARG A 225 15.38 12.29 -2.57
C ARG A 225 14.70 12.02 -3.91
N ALA A 226 13.76 11.09 -3.96
CA ALA A 226 12.91 10.87 -5.12
C ALA A 226 11.80 11.93 -5.26
N GLY A 227 11.72 12.90 -4.35
CA GLY A 227 10.74 13.98 -4.34
C GLY A 227 9.35 13.52 -3.91
N VAL A 228 9.25 12.41 -3.18
CA VAL A 228 7.97 11.79 -2.85
C VAL A 228 7.80 11.52 -1.35
N ALA A 229 6.56 11.60 -0.91
CA ALA A 229 6.11 11.14 0.40
C ALA A 229 5.12 9.99 0.21
N HIS A 230 5.04 9.09 1.17
CA HIS A 230 4.04 8.03 1.14
C HIS A 230 2.63 8.63 1.30
N GLY A 231 2.49 9.65 2.15
CA GLY A 231 1.24 10.37 2.40
C GLY A 231 0.27 9.72 3.38
N ASP A 232 0.52 8.47 3.78
CA ASP A 232 -0.24 7.75 4.80
C ASP A 232 0.62 6.75 5.58
N LEU A 233 1.94 6.97 5.68
CA LEU A 233 2.84 6.01 6.32
C LEU A 233 2.53 5.86 7.81
N SER A 234 2.49 4.61 8.25
CA SER A 234 2.13 4.19 9.58
C SER A 234 2.62 2.76 9.89
N PRO A 235 2.52 2.32 11.15
CA PRO A 235 2.77 0.93 11.52
C PRO A 235 1.80 -0.08 10.89
N TYR A 236 0.71 0.38 10.25
CA TYR A 236 -0.31 -0.48 9.65
C TYR A 236 -0.11 -0.74 8.15
N ASN A 237 0.71 0.07 7.47
CA ASN A 237 1.16 -0.13 6.09
C ASN A 237 2.67 -0.37 6.01
N THR A 238 3.21 -0.99 7.05
CA THR A 238 4.56 -1.53 7.10
C THR A 238 4.49 -2.96 7.60
N LEU A 239 5.21 -3.87 6.94
CA LEU A 239 5.35 -5.27 7.33
C LEU A 239 6.73 -5.51 7.94
N VAL A 240 6.83 -6.52 8.79
CA VAL A 240 8.12 -7.00 9.32
C VAL A 240 8.26 -8.47 9.02
N HIS A 241 9.29 -8.84 8.27
CA HIS A 241 9.57 -10.24 7.91
C HIS A 241 11.08 -10.51 7.99
N GLY A 242 11.49 -11.54 8.74
CA GLY A 242 12.91 -11.88 8.91
C GLY A 242 13.79 -10.74 9.42
N GLY A 243 13.23 -9.82 10.22
CA GLY A 243 13.94 -8.62 10.70
C GLY A 243 14.00 -7.44 9.70
N ARG A 244 13.41 -7.60 8.51
CA ARG A 244 13.30 -6.58 7.47
C ARG A 244 11.99 -5.81 7.60
N LEU A 245 12.06 -4.47 7.58
CA LEU A 245 10.90 -3.60 7.42
C LEU A 245 10.57 -3.44 5.94
N VAL A 246 9.31 -3.65 5.55
CA VAL A 246 8.84 -3.50 4.16
C VAL A 246 7.67 -2.51 4.13
N ILE A 247 7.80 -1.45 3.35
CA ILE A 247 6.74 -0.45 3.13
C ILE A 247 5.76 -0.99 2.09
N ILE A 248 4.47 -0.95 2.39
CA ILE A 248 3.41 -1.45 1.50
C ILE A 248 2.35 -0.39 1.26
N ASP A 249 1.46 -0.64 0.28
CA ASP A 249 0.28 0.18 -0.01
C ASP A 249 0.64 1.61 -0.43
N LEU A 250 1.22 1.73 -1.63
CA LEU A 250 1.69 2.97 -2.24
C LEU A 250 0.74 3.63 -3.27
N PRO A 251 -0.59 3.38 -3.35
CA PRO A 251 -1.42 4.10 -4.32
C PRO A 251 -1.51 5.61 -4.01
N GLN A 252 -1.04 6.02 -2.83
CA GLN A 252 -1.13 7.38 -2.31
C GLN A 252 0.18 8.18 -2.37
N ILE A 253 1.19 7.78 -3.14
CA ILE A 253 2.42 8.60 -3.25
C ILE A 253 2.11 10.06 -3.64
N VAL A 254 2.57 10.98 -2.79
CA VAL A 254 2.44 12.42 -2.94
C VAL A 254 3.77 12.98 -3.44
N ASP A 255 3.72 13.73 -4.54
CA ASP A 255 4.86 14.55 -4.96
C ASP A 255 5.07 15.70 -3.96
N VAL A 256 6.20 15.68 -3.27
CA VAL A 256 6.52 16.63 -2.19
C VAL A 256 6.78 18.03 -2.75
N VAL A 257 7.27 18.11 -3.98
CA VAL A 257 7.72 19.36 -4.61
C VAL A 257 6.55 20.07 -5.30
N ILE A 258 5.71 19.31 -6.00
CA ILE A 258 4.60 19.84 -6.80
C ILE A 258 3.35 20.05 -5.95
N ASN A 259 3.09 19.21 -4.94
CA ASN A 259 1.91 19.36 -4.09
C ASN A 259 2.16 20.44 -3.02
N PRO A 260 1.31 21.50 -2.92
CA PRO A 260 1.44 22.51 -1.86
C PRO A 260 1.43 21.94 -0.44
N LYS A 261 0.82 20.78 -0.23
CA LYS A 261 0.78 20.04 1.05
C LYS A 261 1.82 18.92 1.13
N GLY A 262 2.68 18.78 0.13
CA GLY A 262 3.72 17.75 0.05
C GLY A 262 4.60 17.69 1.31
N PRO A 263 5.17 18.82 1.77
CA PRO A 263 5.95 18.88 3.00
C PRO A 263 5.18 18.39 4.24
N ASP A 264 3.90 18.73 4.35
CA ASP A 264 3.05 18.32 5.47
C ASP A 264 2.81 16.81 5.48
N PHE A 265 2.68 16.19 4.31
CA PHE A 265 2.56 14.73 4.19
C PHE A 265 3.84 14.02 4.61
N LEU A 266 5.01 14.52 4.17
CA LEU A 266 6.30 13.97 4.59
C LEU A 266 6.49 14.09 6.12
N ALA A 267 6.22 15.27 6.68
CA ALA A 267 6.30 15.49 8.12
C ALA A 267 5.36 14.59 8.91
N ARG A 268 4.13 14.39 8.42
CA ARG A 268 3.14 13.49 9.02
C ARG A 268 3.60 12.03 9.00
N ASP A 269 4.16 11.56 7.88
CA ASP A 269 4.68 10.19 7.74
C ASP A 269 5.74 9.90 8.82
N VAL A 270 6.70 10.82 8.98
CA VAL A 270 7.75 10.73 10.01
C VAL A 270 7.15 10.73 11.41
N ALA A 271 6.25 11.69 11.70
CA ALA A 271 5.65 11.85 13.02
C ALA A 271 4.83 10.62 13.44
N ASN A 272 4.09 10.01 12.51
CA ASN A 272 3.30 8.80 12.77
C ASN A 272 4.19 7.63 13.18
N MET A 273 5.30 7.42 12.48
CA MET A 273 6.24 6.36 12.79
C MET A 273 6.99 6.64 14.09
N ALA A 274 7.59 7.83 14.24
CA ALA A 274 8.31 8.24 15.45
C ALA A 274 7.47 8.06 16.72
N LYS A 275 6.18 8.41 16.65
CA LYS A 275 5.23 8.19 17.75
C LYS A 275 5.09 6.72 18.12
N TRP A 276 5.01 5.82 17.15
CA TRP A 276 4.90 4.39 17.42
C TRP A 276 6.19 3.83 18.03
N PHE A 277 7.36 4.17 17.47
CA PHE A 277 8.65 3.74 18.01
C PHE A 277 8.89 4.24 19.44
N THR A 278 8.57 5.51 19.70
CA THR A 278 8.61 6.09 21.05
C THR A 278 7.68 5.35 22.01
N GLY A 279 6.46 5.02 21.56
CA GLY A 279 5.52 4.21 22.32
C GLY A 279 5.97 2.76 22.60
N LYS A 280 6.97 2.26 21.86
CA LYS A 280 7.58 0.93 22.04
C LYS A 280 8.89 0.96 22.82
N GLY A 281 9.32 2.13 23.29
CA GLY A 281 10.52 2.31 24.11
C GLY A 281 11.75 2.82 23.37
N PHE A 282 11.66 3.09 22.07
CA PHE A 282 12.72 3.73 21.30
C PHE A 282 12.40 5.22 21.12
N THR A 283 12.91 6.06 22.02
CA THR A 283 12.61 7.50 22.04
C THR A 283 13.11 8.19 20.77
N VAL A 284 12.20 8.76 20.00
CA VAL A 284 12.50 9.50 18.76
C VAL A 284 11.98 10.92 18.86
N ASP A 285 12.86 11.89 18.58
CA ASP A 285 12.46 13.24 18.20
C ASP A 285 12.33 13.30 16.67
N PRO A 286 11.13 13.50 16.11
CA PRO A 286 10.94 13.50 14.66
C PRO A 286 11.47 14.78 13.98
N GLU A 287 11.60 15.90 14.69
CA GLU A 287 11.86 17.21 14.06
C GLU A 287 13.19 17.27 13.28
N PRO A 288 14.34 16.78 13.82
CA PRO A 288 15.60 16.79 13.07
C PRO A 288 15.51 15.99 11.77
N LEU A 289 14.82 14.84 11.81
CA LEU A 289 14.64 13.99 10.63
C LEU A 289 13.68 14.64 9.62
N ILE A 290 12.62 15.31 10.06
CA ILE A 290 11.72 16.04 9.16
C ILE A 290 12.48 17.12 8.39
N VAL A 291 13.31 17.92 9.09
CA VAL A 291 14.13 18.97 8.46
C VAL A 291 15.11 18.36 7.45
N GLU A 292 15.80 17.28 7.83
CA GLU A 292 16.71 16.54 6.94
C GLU A 292 15.99 16.06 5.67
N LEU A 293 14.84 15.41 5.82
CA LEU A 293 14.10 14.85 4.69
C LEU A 293 13.50 15.94 3.78
N LEU A 294 13.06 17.07 4.34
CA LEU A 294 12.60 18.20 3.53
C LEU A 294 13.76 18.79 2.70
N HIS A 295 14.94 18.90 3.29
CA HIS A 295 16.14 19.32 2.56
C HIS A 295 16.51 18.31 1.45
N ASP A 296 16.47 17.00 1.75
CA ASP A 296 16.71 15.93 0.76
C ASP A 296 15.70 15.97 -0.40
N ALA A 297 14.47 16.42 -0.14
CA ALA A 297 13.44 16.66 -1.15
C ALA A 297 13.61 17.98 -1.93
N GLY A 298 14.68 18.74 -1.67
CA GLY A 298 14.96 20.03 -2.32
C GLY A 298 14.12 21.20 -1.81
N MET A 299 13.45 21.04 -0.66
CA MET A 299 12.69 22.12 -0.03
C MET A 299 13.61 23.09 0.70
N ARG A 300 13.28 24.38 0.65
CA ARG A 300 13.95 25.40 1.47
C ARG A 300 13.31 25.37 2.85
N VAL A 301 13.98 24.69 3.78
CA VAL A 301 13.64 24.61 5.22
C VAL A 301 14.41 25.64 6.02
#